data_AF-A0A4V4IHD5-F1
#
_entry.id   AF-A0A4V4IHD5-F1
#
_cell.length_a   1.000
_cell.length_b   1.000
_cell.length_c   1.000
_cell.angle_alpha   90.00
_cell.angle_beta   90.00
_cell.angle_gamma   90.00
#
_symmetry.space_group_name_H-M   'P 1'
#
loop_
_entity.id
_entity.type
_entity.pdbx_description
1 polymer ?
#
loop_
_entity_poly.entity_id
_entity_poly.type
_entity_poly.pdbx_seq_one_letter_code
_entity_poly.pdbx_strand_id
1 'polypeptide(L)'
;MHFSTTTTILTFAASITSVSAGSNAKYRRQAADPCMLDSVTSNPSSADAKAAIDQWNTDVNTVNAFLNQASGLALGMEIQNATMQTLLFAQDEPCQLKTLISNSDFVGGGTDAFNCAAMDLMMVFDTHVLDNLRSIIMMPMDSDVIDHAINDINNFRCCNVLPDANILWLDSATDNGISDQVNFTPGLEDACAHIDCSTLSTAANCTSLNNGNNPLKLRV
;
A
#
# COMPACT_ATOMS: atom_id res chain seq x y z
N MET A 1 25.40 50.23 -23.77
CA MET A 1 24.66 49.32 -22.88
C MET A 1 23.93 48.33 -23.76
N HIS A 2 24.39 47.08 -23.81
CA HIS A 2 23.63 45.95 -24.35
C HIS A 2 24.15 44.71 -23.61
N PHE A 3 23.33 44.18 -22.71
CA PHE A 3 23.59 42.89 -22.07
C PHE A 3 22.86 41.83 -22.89
N SER A 4 23.60 40.85 -23.39
CA SER A 4 23.07 39.67 -24.07
C SER A 4 23.18 38.50 -23.10
N THR A 5 22.05 38.06 -22.55
CA THR A 5 22.00 36.90 -21.65
C THR A 5 21.77 35.65 -22.49
N THR A 6 22.78 34.79 -22.55
CA THR A 6 22.71 33.47 -23.18
C THR A 6 22.12 32.49 -22.16
N THR A 7 20.92 31.98 -22.44
CA THR A 7 20.29 30.93 -21.62
C THR A 7 20.79 29.57 -22.09
N THR A 8 21.64 28.93 -21.28
CA THR A 8 22.08 27.55 -21.51
C THR A 8 21.01 26.60 -21.00
N ILE A 9 20.29 25.94 -21.91
CA ILE A 9 19.34 24.86 -21.56
C ILE A 9 20.16 23.58 -21.32
N LEU A 10 20.21 23.12 -20.08
CA LEU A 10 20.74 21.82 -19.69
C LEU A 10 19.69 20.75 -19.97
N THR A 11 19.82 20.05 -21.08
CA THR A 11 19.03 18.85 -21.38
C THR A 11 19.64 17.67 -20.63
N PHE A 12 19.03 17.24 -19.53
CA PHE A 12 19.37 15.97 -18.89
C PHE A 12 18.70 14.84 -19.67
N ALA A 13 19.45 14.22 -20.58
CA ALA A 13 19.06 12.94 -21.18
C ALA A 13 19.25 11.84 -20.12
N ALA A 14 18.15 11.43 -19.48
CA ALA A 14 18.14 10.23 -18.65
C ALA A 14 18.46 9.02 -19.55
N SER A 15 19.70 8.56 -19.45
CA SER A 15 20.17 7.37 -20.17
C SER A 15 19.64 6.15 -19.43
N ILE A 16 18.50 5.62 -19.86
CA ILE A 16 18.02 4.32 -19.37
C ILE A 16 18.94 3.27 -20.01
N THR A 17 20.02 2.90 -19.32
CA THR A 17 20.80 1.72 -19.68
C THR A 17 19.91 0.50 -19.49
N SER A 18 19.41 -0.05 -20.59
CA SER A 18 18.75 -1.34 -20.63
C SER A 18 19.74 -2.43 -20.27
N VAL A 19 19.85 -2.73 -18.98
CA VAL A 19 20.42 -4.01 -18.54
C VAL A 19 19.49 -5.10 -19.08
N SER A 20 19.98 -5.88 -20.05
CA SER A 20 19.31 -7.11 -20.48
C SER A 20 19.37 -8.11 -19.33
N ALA A 21 18.41 -8.00 -18.41
CA ALA A 21 18.18 -9.00 -17.39
C ALA A 21 17.65 -10.27 -18.08
N GLY A 22 18.37 -11.37 -17.89
CA GLY A 22 17.97 -12.69 -18.36
C GLY A 22 16.52 -13.01 -17.95
N SER A 23 15.82 -13.66 -18.87
CA SER A 23 14.47 -14.19 -18.79
C SER A 23 14.07 -14.66 -17.38
N ASN A 24 13.43 -13.76 -16.65
CA ASN A 24 12.52 -14.09 -15.56
C ASN A 24 11.18 -13.47 -15.96
N ALA A 25 10.28 -14.30 -16.47
CA ALA A 25 8.87 -13.95 -16.58
C ALA A 25 8.30 -13.81 -15.15
N LYS A 26 8.62 -12.71 -14.47
CA LYS A 26 8.04 -12.35 -13.18
C LYS A 26 6.80 -11.51 -13.46
N TYR A 27 5.65 -12.18 -13.34
CA TYR A 27 4.31 -11.63 -13.14
C TYR A 27 3.90 -10.46 -14.04
N ARG A 28 3.49 -10.79 -15.27
CA ARG A 28 2.75 -9.87 -16.13
C ARG A 28 1.28 -9.90 -15.68
N ARG A 29 0.84 -8.95 -14.84
CA ARG A 29 -0.58 -8.82 -14.47
C ARG A 29 -1.45 -8.70 -15.72
N GLN A 30 -2.53 -9.47 -15.77
CA GLN A 30 -3.58 -9.32 -16.78
C GLN A 30 -4.67 -8.43 -16.17
N ALA A 31 -5.20 -7.48 -16.95
CA ALA A 31 -6.19 -6.51 -16.47
C ALA A 31 -7.51 -7.12 -15.92
N ALA A 32 -7.69 -8.43 -16.05
CA ALA A 32 -8.87 -9.16 -15.59
C ALA A 32 -8.69 -9.86 -14.23
N ASP A 33 -7.46 -9.96 -13.71
CA ASP A 33 -7.20 -10.66 -12.45
C ASP A 33 -6.75 -9.66 -11.37
N PRO A 34 -7.59 -9.40 -10.36
CA PRO A 34 -7.24 -8.49 -9.28
C PRO A 34 -6.19 -9.10 -8.34
N CYS A 35 -6.06 -10.43 -8.26
CA CYS A 35 -5.20 -11.10 -7.29
C CYS A 35 -3.94 -11.67 -7.95
N MET A 36 -2.73 -11.26 -7.56
CA MET A 36 -1.50 -11.95 -8.02
C MET A 36 -1.31 -13.30 -7.36
N LEU A 37 -1.78 -13.43 -6.13
CA LEU A 37 -1.86 -14.68 -5.40
C LEU A 37 -3.33 -14.99 -5.14
N ASP A 38 -3.78 -16.17 -5.54
CA ASP A 38 -5.11 -16.65 -5.20
C ASP A 38 -5.33 -16.58 -3.69
N SER A 39 -6.43 -15.97 -3.26
CA SER A 39 -6.75 -15.92 -1.83
C SER A 39 -7.00 -17.32 -1.27
N VAL A 40 -6.30 -17.68 -0.20
CA VAL A 40 -6.55 -18.92 0.53
C VAL A 40 -7.57 -18.64 1.62
N THR A 41 -8.81 -19.09 1.41
CA THR A 41 -9.96 -18.72 2.27
C THR A 41 -10.33 -19.78 3.31
N SER A 42 -9.48 -20.79 3.50
CA SER A 42 -9.70 -21.85 4.47
C SER A 42 -8.36 -22.31 5.02
N ASN A 43 -8.04 -21.82 6.22
CA ASN A 43 -6.84 -22.17 6.98
C ASN A 43 -5.54 -22.19 6.15
N PRO A 44 -5.04 -21.02 5.71
CA PRO A 44 -3.75 -20.91 5.03
C PRO A 44 -2.62 -21.59 5.81
N SER A 45 -1.68 -22.18 5.08
CA SER A 45 -0.43 -22.65 5.65
C SER A 45 0.51 -21.49 5.99
N SER A 46 1.58 -21.77 6.74
CA SER A 46 2.64 -20.78 7.00
C SER A 46 3.31 -20.27 5.71
N ALA A 47 3.37 -21.09 4.66
CA ALA A 47 3.86 -20.68 3.35
C ALA A 47 2.90 -19.71 2.66
N ASP A 48 1.59 -19.92 2.79
CA ASP A 48 0.57 -19.02 2.24
C ASP A 48 0.57 -17.68 2.99
N ALA A 49 0.65 -17.71 4.32
CA ALA A 49 0.79 -16.50 5.14
C ALA A 49 2.05 -15.71 4.78
N LYS A 50 3.19 -16.41 4.61
CA LYS A 50 4.44 -15.79 4.16
C LYS A 50 4.29 -15.12 2.80
N ALA A 51 3.75 -15.85 1.81
CA ALA A 51 3.57 -15.34 0.46
C ALA A 51 2.62 -14.13 0.44
N ALA A 52 1.55 -14.16 1.22
CA ALA A 52 0.62 -13.03 1.35
C ALA A 52 1.30 -11.79 1.96
N ILE A 53 2.09 -11.92 3.03
CA ILE A 53 2.82 -10.78 3.63
C ILE A 53 3.87 -10.23 2.64
N ASP A 54 4.63 -11.09 1.97
CA ASP A 54 5.67 -10.65 1.01
C ASP A 54 5.04 -9.93 -0.20
N GLN A 55 3.91 -10.44 -0.71
CA GLN A 55 3.19 -9.84 -1.82
C GLN A 55 2.60 -8.48 -1.40
N TRP A 56 1.91 -8.42 -0.26
CA TRP A 56 1.33 -7.17 0.22
C TRP A 56 2.40 -6.10 0.51
N ASN A 57 3.58 -6.48 1.01
CA ASN A 57 4.73 -5.57 1.09
C ASN A 57 5.12 -4.99 -0.28
N THR A 58 5.09 -5.80 -1.33
CA THR A 58 5.39 -5.37 -2.70
C THR A 58 4.34 -4.38 -3.21
N ASP A 59 3.06 -4.65 -2.94
CA ASP A 59 1.96 -3.78 -3.31
C ASP A 59 2.03 -2.44 -2.57
N VAL A 60 2.19 -2.47 -1.24
CA VAL A 60 2.37 -1.28 -0.40
C VAL A 60 3.52 -0.42 -0.90
N ASN A 61 4.70 -1.00 -1.15
CA ASN A 61 5.85 -0.24 -1.63
C ASN A 61 5.63 0.36 -3.03
N THR A 62 4.84 -0.30 -3.87
CA THR A 62 4.48 0.23 -5.20
C THR A 62 3.54 1.42 -5.07
N VAL A 63 2.53 1.35 -4.20
CA VAL A 63 1.64 2.49 -3.92
C VAL A 63 2.42 3.64 -3.30
N ASN A 64 3.33 3.38 -2.36
CA ASN A 64 4.18 4.41 -1.75
C ASN A 64 5.05 5.12 -2.79
N ALA A 65 5.66 4.36 -3.71
CA ALA A 65 6.49 4.92 -4.77
C ALA A 65 5.68 5.87 -5.68
N PHE A 66 4.44 5.52 -6.00
CA PHE A 66 3.54 6.40 -6.74
C PHE A 66 3.22 7.67 -5.94
N LEU A 67 2.76 7.54 -4.68
CA LEU A 67 2.37 8.68 -3.85
C LEU A 67 3.53 9.67 -3.63
N ASN A 68 4.74 9.15 -3.44
CA ASN A 68 5.95 9.97 -3.28
C ASN A 68 6.35 10.74 -4.55
N GLN A 69 5.90 10.31 -5.73
CA GLN A 69 6.26 10.91 -7.02
C GLN A 69 5.11 11.67 -7.68
N ALA A 70 3.87 11.48 -7.22
CA ALA A 70 2.67 11.94 -7.91
C ALA A 70 2.65 13.45 -8.17
N SER A 71 3.16 14.27 -7.24
CA SER A 71 3.26 15.73 -7.40
C SER A 71 4.22 16.20 -8.50
N GLY A 72 5.13 15.31 -8.95
CA GLY A 72 6.06 15.57 -10.04
C GLY A 72 5.57 15.10 -11.42
N LEU A 73 4.45 14.38 -11.50
CA LEU A 73 3.92 13.86 -12.76
C LEU A 73 3.11 14.93 -13.49
N ALA A 74 3.21 14.98 -14.82
CA ALA A 74 2.36 15.85 -15.61
C ALA A 74 0.90 15.38 -15.59
N LEU A 75 -0.02 16.35 -15.59
CA LEU A 75 -1.45 16.10 -15.78
C LEU A 75 -1.73 15.43 -17.14
N GLY A 76 -2.82 14.68 -17.22
CA GLY A 76 -3.23 13.93 -18.39
C GLY A 76 -2.63 12.53 -18.42
N MET A 77 -2.03 12.14 -19.54
CA MET A 77 -1.64 10.74 -19.77
C MET A 77 -0.58 10.22 -18.80
N GLU A 78 0.33 11.06 -18.32
CA GLU A 78 1.43 10.62 -17.45
C GLU A 78 0.89 10.16 -16.09
N ILE A 79 0.18 11.05 -15.37
CA ILE A 79 -0.43 10.67 -14.10
C ILE A 79 -1.47 9.55 -14.28
N GLN A 80 -2.28 9.58 -15.34
CA GLN A 80 -3.27 8.53 -15.61
C GLN A 80 -2.60 7.15 -15.73
N ASN A 81 -1.53 7.04 -16.54
CA ASN A 81 -0.84 5.76 -16.74
C ASN A 81 -0.16 5.29 -15.46
N ALA A 82 0.49 6.19 -14.72
CA ALA A 82 1.11 5.86 -13.44
C ALA A 82 0.06 5.33 -12.45
N THR A 83 -1.08 6.02 -12.32
CA THR A 83 -2.16 5.60 -11.44
C THR A 83 -2.81 4.30 -11.89
N MET A 84 -2.97 4.06 -13.20
CA MET A 84 -3.48 2.77 -13.70
C MET A 84 -2.56 1.61 -13.32
N GLN A 85 -1.24 1.80 -13.36
CA GLN A 85 -0.30 0.78 -12.89
C GLN A 85 -0.42 0.58 -11.38
N THR A 86 -0.44 1.67 -10.60
CA THR A 86 -0.60 1.61 -9.14
C THR A 86 -1.89 0.91 -8.72
N LEU A 87 -3.00 1.17 -9.42
CA LEU A 87 -4.29 0.58 -9.12
C LEU A 87 -4.24 -0.96 -9.22
N LEU A 88 -3.47 -1.52 -10.15
CA LEU A 88 -3.31 -2.98 -10.24
C LEU A 88 -2.66 -3.55 -8.97
N PHE A 89 -1.74 -2.83 -8.33
CA PHE A 89 -1.09 -3.25 -7.09
C PHE A 89 -2.01 -3.07 -5.89
N ALA A 90 -2.66 -1.91 -5.80
CA ALA A 90 -3.62 -1.66 -4.74
C ALA A 90 -4.78 -2.68 -4.76
N GLN A 91 -5.24 -3.12 -5.93
CA GLN A 91 -6.33 -4.10 -6.07
C GLN A 91 -5.99 -5.52 -5.60
N ASP A 92 -4.70 -5.84 -5.47
CA ASP A 92 -4.21 -7.13 -4.98
C ASP A 92 -4.27 -7.20 -3.45
N GLU A 93 -4.05 -6.08 -2.76
CA GLU A 93 -3.99 -6.01 -1.29
C GLU A 93 -5.20 -6.68 -0.58
N PRO A 94 -6.47 -6.50 -1.03
CA PRO A 94 -7.62 -7.22 -0.47
C PRO A 94 -7.53 -8.75 -0.60
N CYS A 95 -6.82 -9.27 -1.60
CA CYS A 95 -6.61 -10.71 -1.79
C CYS A 95 -5.66 -11.28 -0.73
N GLN A 96 -4.61 -10.53 -0.36
CA GLN A 96 -3.71 -10.89 0.73
C GLN A 96 -4.40 -10.74 2.09
N LEU A 97 -5.17 -9.67 2.29
CA LEU A 97 -6.03 -9.52 3.48
C LEU A 97 -6.91 -10.76 3.68
N LYS A 98 -7.63 -11.18 2.63
CA LYS A 98 -8.52 -12.35 2.69
C LYS A 98 -7.79 -13.64 3.07
N THR A 99 -6.54 -13.80 2.65
CA THR A 99 -5.70 -14.93 3.06
C THR A 99 -5.38 -14.85 4.55
N LEU A 100 -4.82 -13.73 5.02
CA LEU A 100 -4.33 -13.60 6.39
C LEU A 100 -5.45 -13.74 7.44
N ILE A 101 -6.63 -13.19 7.18
CA ILE A 101 -7.78 -13.31 8.10
C ILE A 101 -8.39 -14.72 8.14
N SER A 102 -8.07 -15.58 7.18
CA SER A 102 -8.66 -16.92 7.07
C SER A 102 -7.90 -17.98 7.87
N ASN A 103 -6.82 -17.60 8.56
CA ASN A 103 -6.06 -18.48 9.45
C ASN A 103 -6.96 -18.99 10.59
N SER A 104 -7.00 -20.31 10.81
CA SER A 104 -7.91 -20.93 11.79
C SER A 104 -7.71 -20.42 13.20
N ASP A 105 -6.50 -19.98 13.55
CA ASP A 105 -6.19 -19.45 14.87
C ASP A 105 -6.87 -18.09 15.12
N PHE A 106 -7.25 -17.38 14.06
CA PHE A 106 -8.06 -16.17 14.13
C PHE A 106 -9.56 -16.44 13.96
N VAL A 107 -9.94 -17.52 13.26
CA VAL A 107 -11.33 -17.98 13.10
C VAL A 107 -11.82 -18.62 14.41
N GLY A 108 -12.03 -17.80 15.45
CA GLY A 108 -12.55 -18.25 16.74
C GLY A 108 -12.14 -17.43 17.97
N GLY A 109 -11.26 -16.43 17.82
CA GLY A 109 -10.86 -15.60 18.96
C GLY A 109 -9.47 -14.99 18.83
N GLY A 110 -9.11 -14.45 17.66
CA GLY A 110 -7.92 -13.60 17.51
C GLY A 110 -7.91 -12.43 18.51
N THR A 111 -6.80 -11.71 18.61
CA THR A 111 -6.69 -10.57 19.52
C THR A 111 -7.74 -9.48 19.19
N ASP A 112 -8.11 -8.64 20.17
CA ASP A 112 -9.04 -7.54 19.92
C ASP A 112 -8.50 -6.59 18.83
N ALA A 113 -7.18 -6.36 18.85
CA ALA A 113 -6.48 -5.58 17.84
C ALA A 113 -6.56 -6.23 16.45
N PHE A 114 -6.33 -7.55 16.34
CA PHE A 114 -6.43 -8.28 15.07
C PHE A 114 -7.83 -8.18 14.47
N ASN A 115 -8.87 -8.48 15.25
CA ASN A 115 -10.26 -8.46 14.77
C ASN A 115 -10.68 -7.05 14.34
N CYS A 116 -10.26 -6.03 15.10
CA CYS A 116 -10.46 -4.63 14.73
C CYS A 116 -9.78 -4.31 13.39
N ALA A 117 -8.48 -4.59 13.26
CA ALA A 117 -7.69 -4.27 12.07
C ALA A 117 -8.24 -4.96 10.81
N ALA A 118 -8.63 -6.23 10.93
CA ALA A 118 -9.26 -6.98 9.84
C ALA A 118 -10.57 -6.33 9.37
N MET A 119 -11.45 -5.97 10.31
CA MET A 119 -12.74 -5.35 9.99
C MET A 119 -12.58 -3.95 9.43
N ASP A 120 -11.66 -3.16 9.97
CA ASP A 120 -11.43 -1.79 9.56
C ASP A 120 -10.86 -1.73 8.14
N LEU A 121 -9.82 -2.54 7.86
CA LEU A 121 -9.25 -2.67 6.51
C LEU A 121 -10.29 -3.08 5.46
N MET A 122 -11.21 -4.01 5.78
CA MET A 122 -12.30 -4.36 4.86
C MET A 122 -13.25 -3.21 4.57
N MET A 123 -13.44 -2.29 5.52
CA MET A 123 -14.39 -1.19 5.41
C MET A 123 -13.80 0.00 4.66
N VAL A 124 -12.54 0.34 4.94
CA VAL A 124 -11.96 1.62 4.52
C VAL A 124 -11.15 1.53 3.24
N PHE A 125 -10.59 0.36 2.91
CA PHE A 125 -9.58 0.26 1.85
C PHE A 125 -10.11 0.61 0.45
N ASP A 126 -11.27 0.08 0.05
CA ASP A 126 -11.83 0.35 -1.29
C ASP A 126 -12.17 1.83 -1.46
N THR A 127 -12.85 2.43 -0.47
CA THR A 127 -13.27 3.83 -0.52
C THR A 127 -12.10 4.81 -0.50
N HIS A 128 -11.10 4.60 0.36
CA HIS A 128 -10.03 5.58 0.56
C HIS A 128 -8.79 5.34 -0.31
N VAL A 129 -8.58 4.11 -0.78
CA VAL A 129 -7.45 3.80 -1.67
C VAL A 129 -7.92 3.59 -3.10
N LEU A 130 -8.80 2.61 -3.34
CA LEU A 130 -9.14 2.19 -4.69
C LEU A 130 -9.99 3.22 -5.44
N ASP A 131 -11.00 3.80 -4.80
CA ASP A 131 -11.87 4.81 -5.42
C ASP A 131 -11.15 6.12 -5.72
N ASN A 132 -10.22 6.53 -4.85
CA ASN A 132 -9.37 7.69 -5.10
C ASN A 132 -8.42 7.46 -6.28
N LEU A 133 -7.79 6.29 -6.37
CA LEU A 133 -6.99 5.92 -7.55
C LEU A 133 -7.84 5.89 -8.82
N ARG A 134 -9.06 5.35 -8.77
CA ARG A 134 -10.01 5.39 -9.91
C ARG A 134 -10.40 6.82 -10.28
N SER A 135 -10.56 7.71 -9.30
CA SER A 135 -10.91 9.13 -9.52
C SER A 135 -9.83 9.88 -10.29
N ILE A 136 -8.56 9.68 -9.93
CA ILE A 136 -7.40 10.22 -10.67
C ILE A 136 -7.39 9.70 -12.13
N ILE A 137 -7.69 8.41 -12.33
CA ILE A 137 -7.75 7.81 -13.67
C ILE A 137 -8.88 8.43 -14.52
N MET A 138 -10.04 8.70 -13.91
CA MET A 138 -11.20 9.27 -14.60
C MET A 138 -11.05 10.76 -14.91
N MET A 139 -10.35 11.51 -14.06
CA MET A 139 -10.20 12.97 -14.17
C MET A 139 -8.72 13.39 -14.16
N PRO A 140 -7.88 12.90 -15.10
CA PRO A 140 -6.43 13.08 -15.02
C PRO A 140 -5.96 14.51 -15.35
N MET A 141 -6.87 15.38 -15.79
CA MET A 141 -6.59 16.79 -16.09
C MET A 141 -7.05 17.73 -14.96
N ASP A 142 -7.72 17.22 -13.94
CA ASP A 142 -8.31 18.01 -12.85
C ASP A 142 -7.39 17.95 -11.63
N SER A 143 -6.60 19.01 -11.44
CA SER A 143 -5.63 19.08 -10.32
C SER A 143 -6.31 19.02 -8.96
N ASP A 144 -7.51 19.57 -8.81
CA ASP A 144 -8.20 19.62 -7.52
C ASP A 144 -8.67 18.21 -7.12
N VAL A 145 -9.17 17.43 -8.08
CA VAL A 145 -9.52 16.02 -7.87
C VAL A 145 -8.28 15.20 -7.54
N ILE A 146 -7.18 15.40 -8.26
CA ILE A 146 -5.94 14.65 -8.06
C ILE A 146 -5.35 14.93 -6.68
N ASP A 147 -5.26 16.21 -6.31
CA ASP A 147 -4.71 16.62 -5.02
C ASP A 147 -5.58 16.11 -3.88
N HIS A 148 -6.91 16.19 -4.01
CA HIS A 148 -7.82 15.64 -3.01
C HIS A 148 -7.66 14.12 -2.85
N ALA A 149 -7.62 13.38 -3.96
CA ALA A 149 -7.47 11.93 -3.96
C ALA A 149 -6.14 11.48 -3.35
N ILE A 150 -5.02 12.10 -3.72
CA ILE A 150 -3.69 11.79 -3.16
C ILE A 150 -3.67 12.09 -1.66
N ASN A 151 -4.25 13.20 -1.22
CA ASN A 151 -4.26 13.60 0.18
C ASN A 151 -5.12 12.64 1.03
N ASP A 152 -6.29 12.23 0.52
CA ASP A 152 -7.14 11.24 1.20
C ASP A 152 -6.44 9.88 1.31
N ILE A 153 -5.82 9.40 0.21
CA ILE A 153 -5.03 8.16 0.24
C ILE A 153 -3.92 8.24 1.29
N ASN A 154 -3.11 9.31 1.30
CA ASN A 154 -2.01 9.45 2.26
C ASN A 154 -2.54 9.50 3.70
N ASN A 155 -3.60 10.26 3.98
CA ASN A 155 -4.15 10.35 5.33
C ASN A 155 -4.64 8.99 5.84
N PHE A 156 -5.42 8.25 5.04
CA PHE A 156 -5.93 6.95 5.45
C PHE A 156 -4.85 5.87 5.47
N ARG A 157 -3.90 5.88 4.54
CA ARG A 157 -2.83 4.88 4.55
C ARG A 157 -1.89 5.07 5.72
N CYS A 158 -1.43 6.30 5.98
CA CYS A 158 -0.56 6.59 7.11
C CYS A 158 -1.21 6.32 8.47
N CYS A 159 -2.50 6.61 8.60
CA CYS A 159 -3.16 6.62 9.91
C CYS A 159 -4.07 5.43 10.18
N ASN A 160 -4.41 4.64 9.18
CA ASN A 160 -5.33 3.50 9.32
C ASN A 160 -4.78 2.25 8.63
N VAL A 161 -4.67 2.25 7.29
CA VAL A 161 -4.35 1.04 6.52
C VAL A 161 -3.00 0.43 6.92
N LEU A 162 -1.93 1.24 6.98
CA LEU A 162 -0.59 0.73 7.30
C LEU A 162 -0.45 0.33 8.78
N PRO A 163 -0.99 1.09 9.76
CA PRO A 163 -1.07 0.61 11.13
C PRO A 163 -1.82 -0.72 11.29
N ASP A 164 -2.95 -0.90 10.64
CA ASP A 164 -3.76 -2.12 10.73
C ASP A 164 -3.10 -3.30 10.01
N ALA A 165 -2.49 -3.04 8.84
CA ALA A 165 -1.69 -4.04 8.15
C ALA A 165 -0.53 -4.54 9.03
N ASN A 166 0.15 -3.65 9.77
CA ASN A 166 1.20 -4.05 10.70
C ASN A 166 0.69 -4.98 11.81
N ILE A 167 -0.51 -4.72 12.36
CA ILE A 167 -1.15 -5.62 13.34
C ILE A 167 -1.36 -7.00 12.72
N LEU A 168 -2.03 -7.04 11.56
CA LEU A 168 -2.35 -8.30 10.88
C LEU A 168 -1.09 -9.09 10.50
N TRP A 169 -0.06 -8.42 9.98
CA TRP A 169 1.16 -9.07 9.53
C TRP A 169 1.97 -9.58 10.72
N LEU A 170 2.07 -8.82 11.81
CA LEU A 170 2.77 -9.24 13.02
C LEU A 170 2.10 -10.48 13.63
N ASP A 171 0.80 -10.43 13.86
CA ASP A 171 0.06 -11.54 14.47
C ASP A 171 0.10 -12.78 13.57
N SER A 172 -0.14 -12.61 12.26
CA SER A 172 -0.05 -13.71 11.29
C SER A 172 1.36 -14.32 11.26
N ALA A 173 2.40 -13.50 11.32
CA ALA A 173 3.78 -13.98 11.30
C ALA A 173 4.17 -14.72 12.57
N THR A 174 3.74 -14.22 13.74
CA THR A 174 4.00 -14.88 15.03
C THR A 174 3.29 -16.23 15.10
N ASP A 175 2.00 -16.29 14.75
CA ASP A 175 1.21 -17.51 14.90
C ASP A 175 1.67 -18.61 13.94
N ASN A 176 2.18 -18.21 12.76
CA ASN A 176 2.76 -19.15 11.80
C ASN A 176 4.25 -19.46 12.06
N GLY A 177 4.87 -18.85 13.06
CA GLY A 177 6.30 -19.04 13.38
C GLY A 177 7.24 -18.56 12.27
N ILE A 178 6.88 -17.48 11.57
CA ILE A 178 7.62 -16.92 10.42
C ILE A 178 8.10 -15.48 10.66
N SER A 179 8.05 -14.95 11.88
CA SER A 179 8.44 -13.56 12.20
C SER A 179 9.89 -13.22 11.86
N ASP A 180 10.77 -14.22 11.71
CA ASP A 180 12.17 -14.05 11.28
C ASP A 180 12.36 -14.17 9.76
N GLN A 181 11.29 -14.45 9.01
CA GLN A 181 11.31 -14.73 7.57
C GLN A 181 10.56 -13.70 6.73
N VAL A 182 9.80 -12.80 7.36
CA VAL A 182 9.01 -11.75 6.70
C VAL A 182 9.28 -10.39 7.30
N ASN A 183 9.10 -9.34 6.49
CA ASN A 183 8.99 -7.98 7.01
C ASN A 183 7.53 -7.72 7.39
N PHE A 184 7.20 -7.77 8.68
CA PHE A 184 5.86 -7.46 9.17
C PHE A 184 5.62 -5.97 9.43
N THR A 185 6.62 -5.10 9.19
CA THR A 185 6.45 -3.65 9.27
C THR A 185 6.26 -3.06 7.87
N PRO A 186 5.04 -2.57 7.54
CA PRO A 186 4.78 -1.94 6.25
C PRO A 186 5.70 -0.75 5.99
N GLY A 187 6.19 -0.66 4.76
CA GLY A 187 6.85 0.54 4.26
C GLY A 187 5.88 1.71 4.28
N LEU A 188 6.38 2.92 4.53
CA LEU A 188 5.57 4.13 4.47
C LEU A 188 5.90 4.97 3.25
N GLU A 189 4.90 5.69 2.76
CA GLU A 189 5.09 6.91 1.99
C GLU A 189 5.68 8.04 2.85
N ASP A 190 6.36 8.98 2.18
CA ASP A 190 7.05 10.11 2.81
C ASP A 190 6.08 11.05 3.52
N ALA A 191 4.84 11.13 3.02
CA ALA A 191 3.77 11.93 3.61
C ALA A 191 3.49 11.57 5.08
N CYS A 192 3.70 10.30 5.48
CA CYS A 192 3.46 9.85 6.84
C CYS A 192 4.36 10.52 7.89
N ALA A 193 5.47 11.15 7.50
CA ALA A 193 6.31 11.94 8.41
C ALA A 193 5.68 13.29 8.80
N HIS A 194 4.64 13.72 8.11
CA HIS A 194 4.04 15.05 8.24
C HIS A 194 2.54 15.04 8.56
N ILE A 195 1.92 13.86 8.56
CA ILE A 195 0.49 13.70 8.87
C ILE A 195 0.32 13.48 10.37
N ASP A 196 -0.52 14.30 11.00
CA ASP A 196 -0.93 14.13 12.39
C ASP A 196 -2.19 13.26 12.47
N CYS A 197 -1.96 11.97 12.73
CA CYS A 197 -3.03 10.99 12.87
C CYS A 197 -3.95 11.24 14.07
N SER A 198 -3.58 12.08 15.04
CA SER A 198 -4.47 12.38 16.19
C SER A 198 -5.71 13.18 15.81
N THR A 199 -5.70 13.79 14.62
CA THR A 199 -6.79 14.63 14.10
C THR A 199 -7.81 13.87 13.23
N LEU A 200 -7.53 12.60 12.92
CA LEU A 200 -8.37 11.76 12.08
C LEU A 200 -9.16 10.79 12.96
N SER A 201 -10.50 10.89 12.96
CA SER A 201 -11.37 10.07 13.82
C SER A 201 -11.33 8.57 13.50
N THR A 202 -10.78 8.20 12.35
CA THR A 202 -10.58 6.82 11.89
C THR A 202 -9.15 6.32 12.12
N ALA A 203 -8.26 7.15 12.68
CA ALA A 203 -6.87 6.78 12.81
C ALA A 203 -6.60 5.83 13.99
N ALA A 204 -5.83 4.78 13.70
CA ALA A 204 -5.13 3.93 14.67
C ALA A 204 -6.02 3.31 15.76
N ASN A 205 -7.33 3.19 15.50
CA ASN A 205 -8.34 2.68 16.44
C ASN A 205 -7.90 1.33 17.02
N CYS A 206 -7.36 0.46 16.17
CA CYS A 206 -6.97 -0.89 16.53
C CYS A 206 -5.63 -0.98 17.27
N THR A 207 -4.75 0.01 17.12
CA THR A 207 -3.41 0.00 17.75
C THR A 207 -3.44 0.20 19.27
N SER A 208 -4.54 0.76 19.78
CA SER A 208 -4.76 0.95 21.21
C SER A 208 -5.34 -0.28 21.91
N LEU A 209 -5.77 -1.28 21.13
CA LEU A 209 -6.41 -2.49 21.64
C LEU A 209 -5.36 -3.52 22.07
N ASN A 210 -5.82 -4.51 22.83
CA ASN A 210 -4.96 -5.60 23.30
C ASN A 210 -4.51 -6.46 22.11
N ASN A 211 -3.20 -6.52 21.86
CA ASN A 211 -2.58 -7.37 20.84
C ASN A 211 -1.91 -8.63 21.44
N GLY A 212 -2.42 -9.10 22.57
CA GLY A 212 -1.93 -10.30 23.25
C GLY A 212 -0.44 -10.22 23.64
N ASN A 213 0.29 -11.28 23.32
CA ASN A 213 1.74 -11.39 23.58
C ASN A 213 2.60 -10.70 22.50
N ASN A 214 1.99 -10.06 21.51
CA ASN A 214 2.65 -9.35 20.42
C ASN A 214 2.52 -7.83 20.63
N PRO A 215 3.23 -7.22 21.59
CA PRO A 215 3.04 -5.80 21.90
C PRO A 215 3.31 -4.94 20.66
N LEU A 216 2.32 -4.15 20.27
CA LEU A 216 2.46 -3.17 19.20
C LEU A 216 3.45 -2.10 19.65
N LYS A 217 4.43 -1.80 18.82
CA LYS A 217 5.26 -0.62 19.03
C LYS A 217 4.45 0.60 18.62
N LEU A 218 3.88 1.29 19.61
CA LEU A 218 3.30 2.62 19.42
C LEU A 218 4.36 3.51 18.76
N ARG A 219 4.00 4.11 17.63
CA ARG A 219 4.78 5.23 17.10
C ARG A 219 4.65 6.40 18.05
N VAL A 220 5.79 6.95 18.43
CA VAL A 220 5.92 8.29 19.03
C VAL A 220 6.28 9.24 17.91
#